data_AF-A0A5P2CWE9-F1
#
_entry.id   AF-A0A5P2CWE9-F1
#
_cell.length_a   1.000
_cell.length_b   1.000
_cell.length_c   1.000
_cell.angle_alpha   90.00
_cell.angle_beta   90.00
_cell.angle_gamma   90.00
#
_symmetry.space_group_name_H-M   'P 1'
#
loop_
_entity.id
_entity.type
_entity.pdbx_description
1 polymer ?
#
loop_
_entity_poly.entity_id
_entity_poly.type
_entity_poly.pdbx_seq_one_letter_code
_entity_poly.pdbx_strand_id
1 'polypeptide(L)'
;MSSQAIAYQGDTPVAARQDQLDAWIVQSTGQGGYATEGPCPACGHHTAQTVSPQAPIEAESTAEALPPERRTTRQFRCACPVEHPARPSAATTGCGRWWLAAVEPWGDGAGPGAGWRLSAQVDPLVGRAAAELSAAAAVELSSARAVAEKWLPGLAALYGLFAIAGTVAGKDAVAHLSTGARVAVFLVFAAGTLLAALSIAAGYRAAFGWLRVGKGDDVGTDEKLLAWYQAKRNQAVGSIGARLRTALLTALGSLVCLIVALGIVWLGPAGTP
;
A
#
# COMPACT_ATOMS: atom_id res chain seq x y z
N MET A 1 43.39 9.71 3.35
CA MET A 1 42.36 8.72 2.99
C MET A 1 41.60 9.26 1.79
N SER A 2 41.85 8.72 0.59
CA SER A 2 41.26 9.22 -0.65
C SER A 2 39.78 8.84 -0.71
N SER A 3 38.91 9.85 -0.78
CA SER A 3 37.47 9.68 -0.95
C SER A 3 37.19 9.22 -2.39
N GLN A 4 37.03 7.91 -2.58
CA GLN A 4 36.45 7.40 -3.83
C GLN A 4 34.99 7.82 -3.90
N ALA A 5 34.60 8.48 -4.99
CA ALA A 5 33.21 8.82 -5.28
C ALA A 5 32.41 7.53 -5.48
N ILE A 6 31.73 7.07 -4.43
CA ILE A 6 30.86 5.90 -4.48
C ILE A 6 29.61 6.30 -5.27
N ALA A 7 29.44 5.78 -6.48
CA ALA A 7 28.23 5.99 -7.28
C ALA A 7 26.99 5.51 -6.50
N TYR A 8 26.12 6.46 -6.18
CA TYR A 8 24.89 6.24 -5.42
C TYR A 8 23.79 5.66 -6.30
N GLN A 9 23.83 4.34 -6.53
CA GLN A 9 22.62 3.61 -6.91
C GLN A 9 21.78 3.41 -5.64
N GLY A 10 20.84 4.34 -5.41
CA GLY A 10 19.93 4.31 -4.25
C GLY A 10 19.02 3.06 -4.20
N ASP A 11 18.85 2.41 -5.35
CA ASP A 11 17.90 1.30 -5.49
C ASP A 11 18.52 -0.07 -5.23
N THR A 12 19.85 -0.17 -5.13
CA THR A 12 20.53 -1.45 -4.88
C THR A 12 20.89 -1.58 -3.40
N PRO A 13 20.49 -2.67 -2.72
CA PRO A 13 20.91 -2.91 -1.35
C PRO A 13 22.43 -3.04 -1.26
N VAL A 14 23.00 -2.48 -0.20
CA VAL A 14 24.36 -2.81 0.21
C VAL A 14 24.36 -4.22 0.78
N ALA A 15 25.23 -5.08 0.25
CA ALA A 15 25.41 -6.43 0.78
C ALA A 15 26.11 -6.35 2.13
N ALA A 16 25.34 -6.37 3.22
CA ALA A 16 25.89 -6.41 4.57
C ALA A 16 26.54 -7.77 4.82
N ARG A 17 27.82 -7.77 5.19
CA ARG A 17 28.56 -8.97 5.57
C ARG A 17 28.36 -9.27 7.05
N GLN A 18 28.50 -10.55 7.43
CA GLN A 18 28.28 -10.95 8.83
C GLN A 18 29.24 -10.25 9.79
N ASP A 19 30.53 -10.10 9.43
CA ASP A 19 31.53 -9.39 10.23
C ASP A 19 31.16 -7.92 10.52
N GLN A 20 30.42 -7.28 9.61
CA GLN A 20 29.90 -5.92 9.82
C GLN A 20 28.69 -5.89 10.75
N LEU A 21 27.87 -6.96 10.74
CA LEU A 21 26.66 -7.08 11.54
C LEU A 21 26.95 -7.57 12.96
N ASP A 22 28.07 -8.25 13.19
CA ASP A 22 28.47 -8.70 14.54
C ASP A 22 28.73 -7.52 15.50
N ALA A 23 29.01 -6.32 14.97
CA ALA A 23 29.15 -5.10 15.75
C ALA A 23 27.82 -4.41 16.10
N TRP A 24 26.68 -4.96 15.67
CA TRP A 24 25.36 -4.41 15.95
C TRP A 24 24.80 -4.91 17.27
N ILE A 25 24.21 -3.98 18.01
CA ILE A 25 23.48 -4.25 19.25
C ILE A 25 22.00 -4.30 18.91
N VAL A 26 21.32 -5.34 19.39
CA VAL A 26 19.86 -5.52 19.23
C VAL A 26 19.23 -5.67 20.60
N GLN A 27 18.29 -4.79 20.91
CA GLN A 27 17.54 -4.78 22.16
C GLN A 27 16.04 -4.88 21.87
N SER A 28 15.33 -5.75 22.59
CA SER A 28 13.86 -5.79 22.52
C SER A 28 13.29 -4.53 23.17
N THR A 29 12.29 -3.91 22.53
CA THR A 29 11.64 -2.69 23.05
C THR A 29 10.51 -2.99 24.05
N GLY A 30 10.20 -4.27 24.32
CA GLY A 30 9.07 -4.68 25.15
C GLY A 30 7.69 -4.50 24.49
N GLN A 31 7.58 -3.68 23.44
CA GLN A 31 6.39 -3.50 22.60
C GLN A 31 6.40 -4.42 21.37
N GLY A 32 7.17 -5.52 21.47
CA GLY A 32 7.42 -6.46 20.38
C GLY A 32 8.12 -5.87 19.17
N GLY A 33 8.93 -4.82 19.35
CA GLY A 33 9.88 -4.33 18.37
C GLY A 33 11.33 -4.51 18.83
N TYR A 34 12.27 -4.12 17.98
CA TYR A 34 13.69 -4.14 18.26
C TYR A 34 14.31 -2.76 18.07
N ALA A 35 15.00 -2.26 19.08
CA ALA A 35 15.94 -1.17 18.92
C ALA A 35 17.27 -1.78 18.45
N THR A 36 17.77 -1.28 17.32
CA THR A 36 19.00 -1.76 16.71
C THR A 36 19.96 -0.60 16.53
N GLU A 37 21.23 -0.79 16.85
CA GLU A 37 22.26 0.23 16.64
C GLU A 37 23.60 -0.40 16.27
N GLY A 38 24.35 0.29 15.41
CA GLY A 38 25.64 -0.21 14.94
C GLY A 38 26.20 0.60 13.77
N PRO A 39 27.37 0.22 13.25
CA PRO A 39 27.99 0.89 12.12
C PRO A 39 27.24 0.57 10.82
N CYS A 40 26.95 1.60 10.02
CA CYS A 40 26.38 1.42 8.69
C CYS A 40 27.35 0.63 7.79
N PRO A 41 26.91 -0.47 7.14
CA PRO A 41 27.77 -1.28 6.26
C PRO A 41 28.36 -0.51 5.07
N ALA A 42 27.81 0.66 4.73
CA ALA A 42 28.23 1.47 3.59
C ALA A 42 29.19 2.60 3.96
N CYS A 43 28.85 3.41 4.99
CA CYS A 43 29.66 4.57 5.38
C CYS A 43 30.45 4.38 6.68
N GLY A 44 30.24 3.28 7.41
CA GLY A 44 30.90 3.01 8.69
C GLY A 44 30.40 3.85 9.87
N HIS A 45 29.60 4.90 9.64
CA HIS A 45 29.07 5.73 10.71
C HIS A 45 28.00 5.01 11.52
N HIS A 46 28.01 5.28 12.83
CA HIS A 46 27.02 4.75 13.75
C HIS A 46 25.60 5.24 13.40
N THR A 47 24.63 4.33 13.45
CA THR A 47 23.22 4.61 13.16
C THR A 47 22.35 3.73 14.04
N ALA A 48 21.20 4.27 14.46
CA ALA A 48 20.20 3.56 15.24
C ALA A 48 18.87 3.52 14.48
N GLN A 49 18.13 2.43 14.62
CA GLN A 49 16.85 2.19 13.95
C GLN A 49 15.96 1.32 14.82
N THR A 50 14.67 1.62 14.83
CA THR A 50 13.66 0.73 15.43
C THR A 50 13.10 -0.16 14.33
N VAL A 51 13.22 -1.46 14.51
CA VAL A 51 12.70 -2.49 13.61
C VAL A 51 11.47 -3.11 14.26
N SER A 52 10.32 -2.93 13.63
CA SER A 52 9.11 -3.67 14.02
C SER A 52 9.04 -4.99 13.23
N PRO A 53 8.83 -6.14 13.89
CA PRO A 53 8.48 -7.38 13.21
C PRO A 53 7.10 -7.29 12.55
N GLN A 54 6.24 -6.36 12.95
CA GLN A 54 5.03 -6.03 12.19
C GLN A 54 5.38 -4.90 11.21
N ALA A 55 5.04 -5.06 9.92
CA ALA A 55 5.17 -3.94 8.98
C ALA A 55 4.43 -2.72 9.55
N PRO A 56 5.03 -1.51 9.51
CA PRO A 56 4.40 -0.33 10.09
C PRO A 56 3.12 -0.06 9.33
N ILE A 57 2.00 -0.34 9.96
CA ILE A 57 0.69 0.04 9.47
C ILE A 57 0.14 0.91 10.56
N GLU A 58 -0.10 2.18 10.21
CA GLU A 58 -0.59 3.25 11.08
C GLU A 58 -2.00 2.96 11.68
N ALA A 59 -2.46 1.71 11.68
CA ALA A 59 -3.68 1.30 12.33
C ALA A 59 -3.36 0.79 13.73
N GLU A 60 -3.74 1.57 14.74
CA GLU A 60 -3.90 1.16 16.13
C GLU A 60 -4.58 -0.21 16.21
N SER A 61 -3.79 -1.27 16.30
CA SER A 61 -4.27 -2.57 16.71
C SER A 61 -3.31 -3.07 17.78
N THR A 62 -3.82 -3.17 18.99
CA THR A 62 -3.17 -3.75 20.18
C THR A 62 -3.03 -5.26 20.04
N ALA A 63 -2.52 -5.73 18.90
CA ALA A 63 -2.16 -7.11 18.71
C ALA A 63 -0.91 -7.36 19.57
N GLU A 64 -1.10 -8.15 20.62
CA GLU A 64 -0.05 -8.66 21.49
C GLU A 64 1.09 -9.20 20.62
N ALA A 65 2.18 -8.43 20.57
CA ALA A 65 3.27 -8.69 19.67
C ALA A 65 4.05 -9.89 20.20
N LEU A 66 3.72 -11.08 19.67
CA LEU A 66 4.48 -12.29 19.91
C LEU A 66 5.96 -12.00 19.60
N PRO A 67 6.89 -12.20 20.53
CA PRO A 67 8.31 -12.09 20.21
C PRO A 67 8.58 -13.15 19.14
N PRO A 68 9.14 -12.78 17.98
CA PRO A 68 9.40 -13.77 16.96
C PRO A 68 10.47 -14.71 17.49
N GLU A 69 10.08 -15.88 17.99
CA GLU A 69 10.98 -17.01 18.30
C GLU A 69 11.80 -17.47 17.07
N ARG A 70 11.71 -16.74 15.95
CA ARG A 70 12.18 -17.07 14.62
C ARG A 70 12.80 -15.86 13.93
N ARG A 71 13.63 -16.19 12.95
CA ARG A 71 14.36 -15.25 12.10
C ARG A 71 13.43 -14.30 11.34
N THR A 72 13.74 -13.02 11.37
CA THR A 72 12.93 -11.94 10.80
C THR A 72 13.77 -11.01 9.93
N THR A 73 13.68 -11.14 8.61
CA THR A 73 14.41 -10.30 7.65
C THR A 73 13.75 -8.95 7.40
N ARG A 74 14.48 -7.85 7.55
CA ARG A 74 13.97 -6.48 7.36
C ARG A 74 14.95 -5.61 6.57
N GLN A 75 14.41 -4.54 5.98
CA GLN A 75 15.21 -3.47 5.40
C GLN A 75 15.66 -2.50 6.48
N PHE A 76 16.96 -2.23 6.49
CA PHE A 76 17.61 -1.24 7.33
C PHE A 76 18.08 -0.09 6.45
N ARG A 77 17.94 1.15 6.93
CA ARG A 77 18.40 2.35 6.22
C ARG A 77 19.33 3.15 7.11
N CYS A 78 20.44 3.62 6.55
CA CYS A 78 21.34 4.49 7.29
C CYS A 78 20.64 5.79 7.68
N ALA A 79 20.60 6.08 8.98
CA ALA A 79 20.09 7.31 9.58
C ALA A 79 21.17 8.02 10.41
N CYS A 80 22.46 7.82 10.07
CA CYS A 80 23.56 8.49 10.78
C CYS A 80 23.46 10.03 10.68
N PRO A 81 23.95 10.78 11.67
CA PRO A 81 23.85 12.24 11.68
C PRO A 81 24.90 12.94 10.80
N VAL A 82 25.83 12.18 10.19
CA VAL A 82 26.94 12.75 9.42
C VAL A 82 26.48 13.21 8.04
N GLU A 83 26.93 14.40 7.64
CA GLU A 83 26.66 14.92 6.30
C GLU A 83 27.44 14.14 5.23
N HIS A 84 26.74 13.77 4.16
CA HIS A 84 27.29 12.99 3.07
C HIS A 84 27.18 13.79 1.75
N PRO A 85 28.30 14.23 1.15
CA PRO A 85 28.30 15.07 -0.05
C PRO A 85 27.56 14.47 -1.26
N ALA A 86 27.49 13.14 -1.34
CA ALA A 86 26.84 12.40 -2.43
C ALA A 86 25.49 11.77 -2.02
N ARG A 87 24.86 12.25 -0.93
CA ARG A 87 23.57 11.72 -0.46
C ARG A 87 22.48 11.94 -1.53
N PRO A 88 21.65 10.93 -1.84
CA PRO A 88 20.49 11.10 -2.70
C PRO A 88 19.54 12.17 -2.15
N SER A 89 18.96 13.00 -3.02
CA SER A 89 18.02 14.06 -2.62
C SER A 89 16.77 13.53 -1.89
N ALA A 90 16.39 12.28 -2.17
CA ALA A 90 15.27 11.62 -1.50
C ALA A 90 15.56 11.16 -0.06
N ALA A 91 16.84 11.12 0.37
CA ALA A 91 17.20 10.72 1.73
C ALA A 91 17.24 11.93 2.66
N THR A 92 16.39 11.93 3.68
CA THR A 92 16.31 13.03 4.67
C THR A 92 17.42 12.94 5.71
N THR A 93 17.92 11.76 6.03
CA THR A 93 18.98 11.49 7.01
C THR A 93 19.98 10.45 6.51
N GLY A 94 21.13 10.38 7.19
CA GLY A 94 22.18 9.39 6.91
C GLY A 94 22.79 9.47 5.53
N CYS A 95 23.50 8.40 5.15
CA CYS A 95 24.13 8.30 3.85
C CYS A 95 23.12 7.96 2.75
N GLY A 96 21.88 7.57 3.08
CA GLY A 96 20.84 7.20 2.10
C GLY A 96 20.94 5.77 1.55
N ARG A 97 21.96 5.00 1.95
CA ARG A 97 22.05 3.56 1.63
C ARG A 97 21.17 2.72 2.55
N TRP A 98 20.79 1.56 2.05
CA TRP A 98 20.03 0.56 2.79
C TRP A 98 20.61 -0.83 2.58
N TRP A 99 20.32 -1.75 3.49
CA TRP A 99 20.73 -3.15 3.43
C TRP A 99 19.63 -4.04 4.00
N LEU A 100 19.77 -5.35 3.81
CA LEU A 100 18.90 -6.36 4.41
C LEU A 100 19.68 -7.07 5.51
N ALA A 101 19.05 -7.25 6.65
CA ALA A 101 19.55 -8.09 7.73
C ALA A 101 18.37 -8.82 8.37
N ALA A 102 18.65 -9.98 8.94
CA ALA A 102 17.67 -10.72 9.72
C ALA A 102 17.94 -10.53 11.21
N VAL A 103 16.89 -10.23 11.97
CA VAL A 103 16.93 -10.30 13.43
C VAL A 103 16.65 -11.74 13.81
N GLU A 104 17.55 -12.37 14.55
CA GLU A 104 17.40 -13.76 15.00
C GLU A 104 17.82 -13.92 16.46
N PRO A 105 17.21 -14.87 17.19
CA PRO A 105 17.60 -15.15 18.56
C PRO A 105 19.05 -15.66 18.59
N TRP A 106 19.84 -15.15 19.54
CA TRP A 106 21.18 -15.62 19.86
C TRP A 106 21.16 -16.32 21.22
N GLY A 107 21.88 -17.43 21.33
CA GLY A 107 22.07 -18.15 22.58
C GLY A 107 20.99 -19.19 22.83
N ASP A 108 21.26 -20.07 23.80
CA ASP A 108 20.40 -21.21 24.09
C ASP A 108 19.17 -20.78 24.94
N GLY A 109 18.07 -20.45 24.27
CA GLY A 109 16.76 -20.31 24.90
C GLY A 109 16.58 -19.02 25.72
N ALA A 110 15.99 -19.13 26.92
CA ALA A 110 15.71 -18.00 27.83
C ALA A 110 16.80 -17.79 28.91
N GLY A 111 17.99 -18.38 28.72
CA GLY A 111 19.08 -18.30 29.68
C GLY A 111 19.78 -16.94 29.73
N PRO A 112 20.69 -16.72 30.70
CA PRO A 112 21.45 -15.45 30.87
C PRO A 112 22.45 -15.10 29.74
N GLY A 113 22.40 -15.81 28.61
CA GLY A 113 23.10 -15.48 27.36
C GLY A 113 22.17 -15.39 26.15
N ALA A 114 20.85 -15.43 26.39
CA ALA A 114 19.83 -15.25 25.40
C ALA A 114 19.75 -13.79 24.98
N GLY A 115 19.77 -13.53 23.68
CA GLY A 115 19.67 -12.20 23.13
C GLY A 115 19.19 -12.24 21.70
N TRP A 116 19.41 -11.13 21.01
CA TRP A 116 19.10 -10.98 19.60
C TRP A 116 20.36 -10.54 18.89
N ARG A 117 20.59 -11.05 17.68
CA ARG A 117 21.64 -10.58 16.79
C ARG A 117 21.08 -10.22 15.43
N LEU A 118 21.87 -9.47 14.68
CA LEU A 118 21.68 -9.35 13.24
C LEU A 118 22.49 -10.43 12.52
N SER A 119 21.86 -11.08 11.55
CA SER A 119 22.53 -11.98 10.61
C SER A 119 22.38 -11.47 9.18
N ALA A 120 23.42 -11.72 8.37
CA ALA A 120 23.40 -11.39 6.96
C ALA A 120 22.32 -12.20 6.25
N GLN A 121 21.60 -11.55 5.31
CA GLN A 121 20.57 -12.24 4.57
C GLN A 121 21.17 -13.09 3.44
N VAL A 122 21.17 -14.41 3.62
CA VAL A 122 21.77 -15.36 2.66
C VAL A 122 20.77 -15.90 1.63
N ASP A 123 19.47 -15.98 1.96
CA ASP A 123 18.47 -16.46 1.02
C ASP A 123 18.04 -15.31 0.08
N PRO A 124 18.32 -15.41 -1.24
CA PRO A 124 17.98 -14.37 -2.20
C PRO A 124 16.47 -14.20 -2.40
N LEU A 125 15.65 -15.23 -2.18
CA LEU A 125 14.18 -15.13 -2.31
C LEU A 125 13.58 -14.33 -1.17
N VAL A 126 13.99 -14.63 0.07
CA VAL A 126 13.59 -13.85 1.25
C VAL A 126 14.07 -12.40 1.12
N GLY A 127 15.29 -12.21 0.62
CA GLY A 127 15.82 -10.86 0.39
C GLY A 127 15.01 -10.07 -0.63
N ARG A 128 14.61 -10.69 -1.74
CA ARG A 128 13.68 -10.08 -2.71
C ARG A 128 12.32 -9.79 -2.11
N ALA A 129 11.77 -10.73 -1.34
CA ALA A 129 10.48 -10.56 -0.67
C ALA A 129 10.50 -9.38 0.32
N ALA A 130 11.57 -9.24 1.10
CA ALA A 130 11.76 -8.12 2.03
C ALA A 130 11.90 -6.78 1.30
N ALA A 131 12.72 -6.73 0.24
CA ALA A 131 12.86 -5.53 -0.58
C ALA A 131 11.54 -5.11 -1.22
N GLU A 132 10.76 -6.07 -1.72
CA GLU A 132 9.43 -5.86 -2.30
C GLU A 132 8.40 -5.41 -1.26
N LEU A 133 8.47 -5.92 -0.02
CA LEU A 133 7.61 -5.46 1.06
C LEU A 133 7.87 -4.00 1.40
N SER A 134 9.14 -3.59 1.50
CA SER A 134 9.50 -2.22 1.80
C SER A 134 9.26 -1.25 0.64
N ALA A 135 9.49 -1.69 -0.60
CA ALA A 135 9.13 -0.93 -1.79
C ALA A 135 7.60 -0.75 -1.89
N ALA A 136 6.83 -1.81 -1.62
CA ALA A 136 5.38 -1.74 -1.58
C ALA A 136 4.89 -0.72 -0.55
N ALA A 137 5.41 -0.73 0.67
CA ALA A 137 5.03 0.25 1.70
C ALA A 137 5.27 1.71 1.25
N ALA A 138 6.39 2.00 0.59
CA ALA A 138 6.71 3.35 0.11
C ALA A 138 5.87 3.77 -1.12
N VAL A 139 5.63 2.84 -2.05
CA VAL A 139 4.87 3.08 -3.28
C VAL A 139 3.37 3.15 -2.98
N GLU A 140 2.85 2.37 -2.03
CA GLU A 140 1.43 2.36 -1.70
C GLU A 140 0.92 3.74 -1.32
N LEU A 141 1.61 4.47 -0.44
CA LEU A 141 1.20 5.81 -0.02
C LEU A 141 1.21 6.84 -1.15
N SER A 142 2.21 6.78 -2.04
CA SER A 142 2.35 7.75 -3.14
C SER A 142 1.47 7.41 -4.34
N SER A 143 1.37 6.14 -4.71
CA SER A 143 0.48 5.65 -5.77
C SER A 143 -0.99 5.75 -5.37
N ALA A 144 -1.33 5.48 -4.10
CA ALA A 144 -2.64 5.72 -3.52
C ALA A 144 -3.11 7.15 -3.78
N ARG A 145 -2.26 8.12 -3.42
CA ARG A 145 -2.53 9.55 -3.58
C ARG A 145 -2.62 9.91 -5.06
N ALA A 146 -1.66 9.49 -5.87
CA ALA A 146 -1.64 9.78 -7.30
C ALA A 146 -2.83 9.19 -8.07
N VAL A 147 -3.31 8.00 -7.67
CA VAL A 147 -4.52 7.40 -8.25
C VAL A 147 -5.75 8.14 -7.75
N ALA A 148 -5.88 8.40 -6.45
CA ALA A 148 -6.99 9.17 -5.90
C ALA A 148 -7.12 10.56 -6.56
N GLU A 149 -6.01 11.27 -6.73
CA GLU A 149 -5.94 12.57 -7.42
C GLU A 149 -6.44 12.51 -8.87
N LYS A 150 -6.19 11.40 -9.59
CA LYS A 150 -6.67 11.22 -10.96
C LYS A 150 -8.16 10.86 -11.03
N TRP A 151 -8.67 10.15 -10.03
CA TRP A 151 -10.07 9.70 -10.02
C TRP A 151 -11.04 10.74 -9.43
N LEU A 152 -10.59 11.56 -8.48
CA LEU A 152 -11.42 12.60 -7.84
C LEU A 152 -12.10 13.55 -8.85
N PRO A 153 -11.41 14.07 -9.88
CA PRO A 153 -12.04 14.90 -10.92
C PRO A 153 -13.09 14.13 -11.73
N GLY A 154 -12.82 12.86 -12.05
CA GLY A 154 -13.76 12.02 -12.80
C GLY A 154 -15.06 11.77 -12.02
N LEU A 155 -14.95 11.54 -10.71
CA LEU A 155 -16.11 11.40 -9.83
C LEU A 155 -16.85 12.72 -9.65
N ALA A 156 -16.13 13.82 -9.44
CA ALA A 156 -16.73 15.15 -9.38
C ALA A 156 -17.49 15.49 -10.67
N ALA A 157 -16.94 15.15 -11.84
CA ALA A 157 -17.60 15.32 -13.13
C ALA A 157 -18.85 14.44 -13.27
N LEU A 158 -18.80 13.17 -12.86
CA LEU A 158 -19.95 12.26 -12.87
C LEU A 158 -21.07 12.77 -11.96
N TYR A 159 -20.78 13.11 -10.70
CA TYR A 159 -21.76 13.67 -9.78
C TYR A 159 -22.28 15.03 -10.26
N GLY A 160 -21.42 15.86 -10.84
CA GLY A 160 -21.81 17.11 -11.48
C GLY A 160 -22.79 16.88 -12.62
N LEU A 161 -22.57 15.86 -13.45
CA LEU A 161 -23.47 15.50 -14.54
C LEU A 161 -24.82 15.00 -14.02
N PHE A 162 -24.85 14.18 -12.97
CA PHE A 162 -26.08 13.76 -12.31
C PHE A 162 -26.83 14.93 -11.67
N ALA A 163 -26.11 15.87 -11.04
CA ALA A 163 -26.70 17.08 -10.46
C ALA A 163 -27.30 17.99 -11.55
N ILE A 164 -26.55 18.25 -12.63
CA ILE A 164 -27.04 19.02 -13.78
C ILE A 164 -28.26 18.33 -14.39
N ALA A 165 -28.20 17.02 -14.64
CA ALA A 165 -29.34 16.27 -15.17
C ALA A 165 -30.57 16.36 -14.27
N GLY A 166 -30.40 16.29 -12.94
CA GLY A 166 -31.49 16.49 -11.99
C GLY A 166 -32.08 17.91 -12.03
N THR A 167 -31.23 18.94 -12.16
CA THR A 167 -31.69 20.33 -12.26
C THR A 167 -32.37 20.65 -13.60
N VAL A 168 -31.80 20.18 -14.72
CA VAL A 168 -32.29 20.42 -16.08
C VAL A 168 -33.55 19.61 -16.37
N ALA A 169 -33.64 18.38 -15.87
CA ALA A 169 -34.87 17.62 -15.96
C ALA A 169 -36.01 18.32 -15.21
N GLY A 170 -35.71 19.13 -14.19
CA GLY A 170 -36.68 19.97 -13.50
C GLY A 170 -37.81 19.18 -12.81
N LYS A 171 -38.41 19.78 -11.78
CA LYS A 171 -39.66 19.22 -11.23
C LYS A 171 -40.74 19.17 -12.31
N ASP A 172 -40.76 20.15 -13.20
CA ASP A 172 -41.83 20.35 -14.17
C ASP A 172 -41.79 19.33 -15.32
N ALA A 173 -40.61 19.01 -15.89
CA ALA A 173 -40.57 18.02 -16.96
C ALA A 173 -40.95 16.61 -16.46
N VAL A 174 -40.56 16.27 -15.23
CA VAL A 174 -40.96 15.01 -14.59
C VAL A 174 -42.45 15.04 -14.18
N ALA A 175 -42.99 16.19 -13.78
CA ALA A 175 -44.39 16.33 -13.40
C ALA A 175 -45.36 16.10 -14.57
N HIS A 176 -44.93 16.27 -15.82
CA HIS A 176 -45.79 15.97 -16.97
C HIS A 176 -45.77 14.50 -17.40
N LEU A 177 -44.84 13.69 -16.88
CA LEU A 177 -44.79 12.26 -17.19
C LEU A 177 -45.92 11.48 -16.50
N SER A 178 -46.38 10.43 -17.17
CA SER A 178 -47.24 9.41 -16.54
C SER A 178 -46.58 8.79 -15.30
N THR A 179 -47.39 8.28 -14.35
CA THR A 179 -46.87 7.67 -13.11
C THR A 179 -45.85 6.57 -13.39
N GLY A 180 -46.09 5.73 -14.41
CA GLY A 180 -45.15 4.68 -14.82
C GLY A 180 -43.81 5.22 -15.30
N ALA A 181 -43.82 6.27 -16.13
CA ALA A 181 -42.59 6.90 -16.61
C ALA A 181 -41.81 7.60 -15.48
N ARG A 182 -42.49 8.24 -14.52
CA ARG A 182 -41.83 8.82 -13.32
C ARG A 182 -41.12 7.75 -12.49
N VAL A 183 -41.79 6.62 -12.23
CA VAL A 183 -41.21 5.48 -11.50
C VAL A 183 -40.00 4.93 -12.27
N ALA A 184 -40.10 4.80 -13.59
CA ALA A 184 -39.01 4.33 -14.43
C ALA A 184 -37.78 5.27 -14.36
N VAL A 185 -37.97 6.59 -14.48
CA VAL A 185 -36.88 7.57 -14.33
C VAL A 185 -36.19 7.42 -12.97
N PHE A 186 -36.97 7.32 -11.88
CA PHE A 186 -36.41 7.16 -10.54
C PHE A 186 -35.58 5.87 -10.41
N LEU A 187 -36.10 4.73 -10.86
CA LEU A 187 -35.39 3.45 -10.79
C LEU A 187 -34.10 3.45 -11.62
N VAL A 188 -34.14 4.00 -12.83
CA VAL A 188 -32.96 4.09 -13.71
C VAL A 188 -31.90 5.01 -13.10
N PHE A 189 -32.30 6.13 -12.51
CA PHE A 189 -31.38 7.05 -11.83
C PHE A 189 -30.74 6.40 -10.59
N ALA A 190 -31.54 5.71 -9.78
CA ALA A 190 -31.05 4.98 -8.60
C ALA A 190 -30.07 3.87 -9.00
N ALA A 191 -30.37 3.09 -10.04
CA ALA A 191 -29.49 2.06 -10.57
C ALA A 191 -28.17 2.65 -11.11
N GLY A 192 -28.24 3.76 -11.86
CA GLY A 192 -27.05 4.46 -12.35
C GLY A 192 -26.14 4.95 -11.21
N THR A 193 -26.74 5.51 -10.17
CA THR A 193 -26.01 5.97 -8.97
C THR A 193 -25.34 4.79 -8.25
N LEU A 194 -26.04 3.67 -8.08
CA LEU A 194 -25.48 2.46 -7.47
C LEU A 194 -24.32 1.90 -8.29
N LEU A 195 -24.45 1.85 -9.62
CA LEU A 195 -23.38 1.40 -10.52
C LEU A 195 -22.15 2.31 -10.45
N ALA A 196 -22.34 3.63 -10.36
CA ALA A 196 -21.25 4.58 -10.16
C ALA A 196 -20.54 4.31 -8.82
N ALA A 197 -21.29 4.11 -7.72
CA ALA A 197 -20.71 3.77 -6.42
C ALA A 197 -19.94 2.43 -6.45
N LEU A 198 -20.48 1.42 -7.15
CA LEU A 198 -19.80 0.14 -7.33
C LEU A 198 -18.54 0.26 -8.18
N SER A 199 -18.55 1.12 -9.21
CA SER A 199 -17.36 1.43 -10.01
C SER A 199 -16.25 2.03 -9.15
N ILE A 200 -16.60 3.00 -8.29
CA ILE A 200 -15.67 3.59 -7.31
C ILE A 200 -15.12 2.49 -6.42
N ALA A 201 -15.98 1.70 -5.76
CA ALA A 201 -15.55 0.65 -4.85
C ALA A 201 -14.65 -0.40 -5.54
N ALA A 202 -14.95 -0.78 -6.78
CA ALA A 202 -14.16 -1.70 -7.56
C ALA A 202 -12.81 -1.09 -7.99
N GLY A 203 -12.80 0.18 -8.42
CA GLY A 203 -11.60 0.93 -8.76
C GLY A 203 -10.68 1.10 -7.56
N TYR A 204 -11.22 1.48 -6.40
CA TYR A 204 -10.49 1.51 -5.14
C TYR A 204 -9.97 0.11 -4.78
N ARG A 205 -10.77 -0.95 -4.88
CA ARG A 205 -10.26 -2.32 -4.62
C ARG A 205 -9.21 -2.79 -5.63
N ALA A 206 -9.20 -2.27 -6.85
CA ALA A 206 -8.17 -2.56 -7.84
C ALA A 206 -6.88 -1.78 -7.55
N ALA A 207 -6.99 -0.51 -7.14
CA ALA A 207 -5.85 0.35 -6.83
C ALA A 207 -5.20 0.03 -5.47
N PHE A 208 -6.01 -0.24 -4.44
CA PHE A 208 -5.57 -0.39 -3.06
C PHE A 208 -5.66 -1.83 -2.53
N GLY A 209 -6.47 -2.69 -3.16
CA GLY A 209 -6.86 -3.99 -2.58
C GLY A 209 -5.86 -5.13 -2.79
N TRP A 210 -4.58 -4.83 -2.99
CA TRP A 210 -3.54 -5.84 -3.21
C TRP A 210 -2.58 -6.02 -2.03
N LEU A 211 -2.39 -4.99 -1.22
CA LEU A 211 -1.44 -5.06 -0.10
C LEU A 211 -2.22 -5.06 1.20
N ARG A 212 -2.80 -6.23 1.47
CA ARG A 212 -3.52 -6.57 2.70
C ARG A 212 -2.60 -6.82 3.90
N VAL A 213 -1.41 -6.22 3.90
CA VAL A 213 -0.47 -6.34 5.03
C VAL A 213 -1.13 -5.83 6.33
N GLY A 214 -2.26 -5.10 6.25
CA GLY A 214 -2.88 -4.38 7.37
C GLY A 214 -4.07 -4.97 8.11
N LYS A 215 -4.57 -6.17 7.77
CA LYS A 215 -5.59 -6.81 8.64
C LYS A 215 -5.36 -8.31 8.74
N GLY A 216 -4.33 -8.70 9.49
CA GLY A 216 -4.11 -10.07 9.96
C GLY A 216 -3.12 -10.91 9.16
N ASP A 217 -2.55 -10.39 8.06
CA ASP A 217 -1.47 -11.07 7.35
C ASP A 217 -0.17 -10.85 8.12
N ASP A 218 0.10 -11.77 9.05
CA ASP A 218 1.33 -11.82 9.81
C ASP A 218 2.52 -12.07 8.85
N VAL A 219 3.38 -11.07 8.65
CA VAL A 219 4.66 -11.17 7.91
C VAL A 219 5.86 -11.15 8.87
N GLY A 220 5.63 -11.52 10.13
CA GLY A 220 6.58 -11.45 11.22
C GLY A 220 7.78 -12.38 11.08
N THR A 221 7.71 -13.41 10.23
CA THR A 221 8.81 -14.37 10.00
C THR A 221 9.16 -14.49 8.52
N ASP A 222 10.35 -15.00 8.22
CA ASP A 222 10.81 -15.22 6.84
C ASP A 222 9.88 -16.16 6.05
N GLU A 223 9.34 -17.22 6.68
CA GLU A 223 8.42 -18.15 6.01
C GLU A 223 7.11 -17.47 5.65
N LYS A 224 6.58 -16.65 6.56
CA LYS A 224 5.35 -15.90 6.33
C LYS A 224 5.55 -14.80 5.28
N LEU A 225 6.70 -14.14 5.30
CA LEU A 225 7.12 -13.18 4.29
C LEU A 225 7.19 -13.83 2.90
N LEU A 226 7.76 -15.04 2.80
CA LEU A 226 7.79 -15.81 1.56
C LEU A 226 6.38 -16.23 1.10
N ALA A 227 5.54 -16.71 2.02
CA ALA A 227 4.17 -17.10 1.70
C ALA A 227 3.36 -15.91 1.17
N TRP A 228 3.49 -14.75 1.82
CA TRP A 228 2.93 -13.49 1.35
C TRP A 228 3.45 -13.14 -0.05
N TYR A 229 4.76 -13.24 -0.28
CA TYR A 229 5.37 -12.91 -1.57
C TYR A 229 4.87 -13.81 -2.71
N GLN A 230 4.73 -15.11 -2.45
CA GLN A 230 4.19 -16.06 -3.41
C GLN A 230 2.69 -15.84 -3.68
N ALA A 231 1.90 -15.62 -2.63
CA ALA A 231 0.47 -15.30 -2.76
C ALA A 231 0.27 -14.01 -3.56
N LYS A 232 1.05 -12.97 -3.26
CA LYS A 232 1.10 -11.70 -3.98
C LYS A 232 1.36 -11.95 -5.46
N ARG A 233 2.41 -12.71 -5.81
CA ARG A 233 2.78 -13.02 -7.21
C ARG A 233 1.68 -13.77 -7.96
N ASN A 234 1.04 -14.74 -7.33
CA ASN A 234 -0.03 -15.53 -7.96
C ASN A 234 -1.32 -14.73 -8.14
N GLN A 235 -1.65 -13.84 -7.21
CA GLN A 235 -2.85 -13.02 -7.26
C GLN A 235 -2.74 -11.79 -8.19
N ALA A 236 -1.52 -11.26 -8.37
CA ALA A 236 -1.26 -10.08 -9.21
C ALA A 236 -1.73 -10.28 -10.65
N VAL A 237 -1.50 -11.49 -11.19
CA VAL A 237 -1.65 -11.75 -12.62
C VAL A 237 -3.11 -11.97 -13.03
N GLY A 238 -3.94 -12.55 -12.14
CA GLY A 238 -5.33 -12.88 -12.48
C GLY A 238 -6.37 -11.86 -12.05
N SER A 239 -6.22 -11.26 -10.86
CA SER A 239 -7.33 -10.55 -10.20
C SER A 239 -7.45 -9.07 -10.56
N ILE A 240 -6.34 -8.42 -10.94
CA ILE A 240 -6.30 -6.98 -11.24
C ILE A 240 -7.10 -6.68 -12.49
N GLY A 241 -6.87 -7.43 -13.58
CA GLY A 241 -7.57 -7.23 -14.85
C GLY A 241 -9.08 -7.41 -14.72
N ALA A 242 -9.53 -8.43 -13.97
CA ALA A 242 -10.94 -8.67 -13.74
C ALA A 242 -11.60 -7.54 -12.94
N ARG A 243 -10.96 -7.05 -11.87
CA ARG A 243 -11.50 -5.96 -11.04
C ARG A 243 -11.56 -4.64 -11.80
N LEU A 244 -10.52 -4.32 -12.58
CA LEU A 244 -10.50 -3.13 -13.41
C LEU A 244 -11.58 -3.19 -14.51
N ARG A 245 -11.76 -4.36 -15.14
CA ARG A 245 -12.84 -4.57 -16.10
C ARG A 245 -14.21 -4.36 -15.46
N THR A 246 -14.45 -4.89 -14.25
CA THR A 246 -15.70 -4.66 -13.53
C THR A 246 -15.92 -3.18 -13.24
N ALA A 247 -14.89 -2.46 -12.78
CA ALA A 247 -14.98 -1.01 -12.51
C ALA A 247 -15.34 -0.22 -13.78
N LEU A 248 -14.73 -0.57 -14.92
CA LEU A 248 -15.04 0.06 -16.21
C LEU A 248 -16.47 -0.25 -16.68
N LEU A 249 -16.90 -1.51 -16.58
CA LEU A 249 -18.24 -1.92 -17.00
C LEU A 249 -19.34 -1.26 -16.15
N THR A 250 -19.14 -1.13 -14.84
CA THR A 250 -20.11 -0.45 -13.97
C THR A 250 -20.11 1.07 -14.19
N ALA A 251 -18.97 1.69 -14.49
CA ALA A 251 -18.92 3.09 -14.91
C ALA A 251 -19.72 3.32 -16.20
N LEU A 252 -19.44 2.52 -17.24
CA LEU A 252 -20.19 2.59 -18.51
C LEU A 252 -21.69 2.33 -18.31
N GLY A 253 -22.04 1.35 -17.47
CA GLY A 253 -23.42 1.07 -17.10
C GLY A 253 -24.11 2.29 -16.46
N SER A 254 -23.43 2.98 -15.54
CA SER A 254 -23.95 4.20 -14.92
C SER A 254 -24.24 5.32 -15.92
N LEU A 255 -23.36 5.49 -16.92
CA LEU A 255 -23.53 6.45 -18.00
C LEU A 255 -24.71 6.09 -18.90
N VAL A 256 -24.86 4.81 -19.25
CA VAL A 256 -26.02 4.33 -20.02
C VAL A 256 -27.32 4.57 -19.27
N CYS A 257 -27.37 4.29 -17.97
CA CYS A 257 -28.55 4.60 -17.15
C CYS A 257 -28.89 6.10 -17.19
N LEU A 258 -27.89 6.98 -17.07
CA LEU A 258 -28.13 8.41 -17.16
C LEU A 258 -28.70 8.83 -18.52
N ILE A 259 -28.16 8.31 -19.62
CA ILE A 259 -28.67 8.56 -20.97
C ILE A 259 -30.12 8.08 -21.12
N VAL A 260 -30.44 6.88 -20.62
CA VAL A 260 -31.80 6.33 -20.66
C VAL A 260 -32.76 7.17 -19.82
N ALA A 261 -32.36 7.61 -18.62
CA ALA A 261 -33.19 8.47 -17.78
C ALA A 261 -33.53 9.78 -18.49
N LEU A 262 -32.54 10.42 -19.12
CA LEU A 262 -32.76 11.62 -19.94
C LEU A 262 -33.70 11.31 -21.12
N GLY A 263 -33.50 10.19 -21.82
CA GLY A 263 -34.39 9.77 -22.90
C GLY A 263 -35.85 9.62 -22.47
N ILE A 264 -36.10 9.03 -21.29
CA ILE A 264 -37.46 8.90 -20.73
C ILE A 264 -38.06 10.26 -20.38
N VAL A 265 -37.27 11.20 -19.85
CA VAL A 265 -37.75 12.55 -19.53
C VAL A 265 -38.19 13.29 -20.79
N TRP A 266 -37.47 13.14 -21.90
CA TRP A 266 -37.76 13.85 -23.15
C TRP A 266 -38.83 13.17 -24.03
N LEU A 267 -38.89 11.84 -24.03
CA LEU A 267 -39.72 11.06 -24.96
C LEU A 267 -40.82 10.26 -24.25
N GLY A 268 -40.89 10.32 -22.93
CA GLY A 268 -41.83 9.54 -22.13
C GLY A 268 -43.29 10.00 -22.33
N PRO A 269 -44.26 9.07 -22.20
CA PRO A 269 -45.66 9.41 -22.36
C PRO A 269 -46.12 10.40 -21.29
N ALA A 270 -46.74 11.49 -21.73
CA ALA A 270 -47.37 12.46 -20.86
C ALA A 270 -48.51 11.81 -20.07
N GLY A 271 -48.65 12.18 -18.79
CA GLY A 271 -49.81 11.82 -18.00
C GLY A 271 -51.05 12.53 -18.53
N THR A 272 -52.18 11.83 -18.58
CA THR A 272 -53.47 12.49 -18.76
C THR A 272 -53.76 13.37 -17.53
N PRO A 273 -54.16 14.64 -17.73
CA PRO A 273 -54.48 15.56 -16.64
C PRO A 273 -55.64 15.08 -15.77
#